data_AF-X1LFJ4-F1
#
_entry.id   AF-X1LFJ4-F1
#
_cell.length_a   1.000
_cell.length_b   1.000
_cell.length_c   1.000
_cell.angle_alpha   90.00
_cell.angle_beta   90.00
_cell.angle_gamma   90.00
#
_symmetry.space_group_name_H-M   'P 1'
#
loop_
_entity.id
_entity.type
_entity.pdbx_description
1 polymer ?
#
loop_
_entity_poly.entity_id
_entity_poly.type
_entity_poly.pdbx_seq_one_letter_code
_entity_poly.pdbx_strand_id
1 'polypeptide(L)'
;MRTFTDCTDAVGNKVTTEVKIGTIILSAKAKKIIGLWAYAIGGGALTTAESVTGIVRLDSPDFSIAPMRFPLDCVSVLATTGVGFAPRILPVDIPAVGNGKVDCFVTLDMAASGALKSRVGIIYEGD
;
A
#
# COMPACT_ATOMS: atom_id res chain seq x y z
N MET A 1 16.45 -11.03 -11.43
CA MET A 1 15.02 -11.29 -11.76
C MET A 1 14.14 -10.27 -11.03
N ARG A 2 13.04 -9.79 -11.63
CA ARG A 2 12.08 -8.90 -10.94
C ARG A 2 11.03 -9.73 -10.22
N THR A 3 10.83 -9.44 -8.94
CA THR A 3 9.89 -10.14 -8.07
C THR A 3 8.89 -9.15 -7.48
N PHE A 4 7.66 -9.63 -7.32
CA PHE A 4 6.53 -8.86 -6.81
C PHE A 4 6.02 -9.52 -5.54
N THR A 5 5.70 -8.71 -4.53
CA THR A 5 5.10 -9.17 -3.27
C THR A 5 4.25 -8.04 -2.69
N ASP A 6 3.24 -8.38 -1.90
CA ASP A 6 2.30 -7.42 -1.33
C ASP A 6 1.75 -7.88 0.02
N CYS A 7 1.17 -6.93 0.77
CA CYS A 7 0.33 -7.20 1.92
C CYS A 7 -1.00 -6.46 1.78
N THR A 8 -2.06 -7.01 2.36
CA THR A 8 -3.40 -6.42 2.34
C THR A 8 -4.07 -6.65 3.69
N ASP A 9 -4.67 -5.61 4.27
CA ASP A 9 -5.53 -5.76 5.44
C ASP A 9 -6.58 -4.65 5.51
N ALA A 10 -7.52 -4.79 6.43
CA ALA A 10 -8.53 -3.80 6.73
C ALA A 10 -7.91 -2.54 7.35
N VAL A 11 -8.37 -1.39 6.88
CA VAL A 11 -7.99 -0.05 7.38
C VAL A 11 -9.15 0.64 8.11
N GLY A 12 -10.20 -0.12 8.42
CA GLY A 12 -11.56 0.35 8.74
C GLY A 12 -11.66 1.52 9.73
N ASN A 13 -12.65 2.39 9.50
CA ASN A 13 -13.13 3.52 10.32
C ASN A 13 -12.10 4.38 11.09
N LYS A 14 -10.83 4.37 10.67
CA LYS A 14 -9.71 5.06 11.32
C LYS A 14 -9.21 6.20 10.44
N VAL A 15 -10.00 7.26 10.35
CA VAL A 15 -9.48 8.56 9.87
C VAL A 15 -8.44 9.02 10.87
N THR A 16 -7.39 9.66 10.38
CA THR A 16 -6.37 10.34 11.19
C THR A 16 -5.44 9.46 12.03
N THR A 17 -5.68 8.14 12.12
CA THR A 17 -4.80 7.22 12.84
C THR A 17 -4.09 6.31 11.85
N GLU A 18 -2.76 6.31 11.88
CA GLU A 18 -1.95 5.38 11.10
C GLU A 18 -2.19 3.94 11.57
N VAL A 19 -2.42 3.03 10.62
CA VAL A 19 -2.69 1.61 10.87
C VAL A 19 -1.64 0.77 10.15
N LYS A 20 -1.00 -0.16 10.87
CA LYS A 20 -0.18 -1.20 10.24
C LYS A 20 -1.09 -2.20 9.54
N ILE A 21 -0.94 -2.37 8.23
CA ILE A 21 -1.74 -3.31 7.42
C ILE A 21 -1.01 -4.61 7.12
N GLY A 22 0.27 -4.69 7.48
CA GLY A 22 1.05 -5.90 7.26
C GLY A 22 2.55 -5.67 7.28
N THR A 23 3.25 -6.78 7.09
CA THR A 23 4.70 -6.84 6.93
C THR A 23 4.99 -7.66 5.69
N ILE A 24 5.72 -7.07 4.75
CA ILE A 24 6.24 -7.75 3.57
C ILE A 24 7.60 -8.34 3.92
N ILE A 25 7.79 -9.63 3.64
CA ILE A 25 9.08 -10.31 3.77
C ILE A 25 9.67 -10.45 2.38
N LEU A 26 10.84 -9.87 2.15
CA LEU A 26 11.57 -10.01 0.90
C LEU A 26 12.20 -11.40 0.78
N SER A 27 12.40 -11.89 -0.44
CA SER A 27 13.13 -13.15 -0.62
C SER A 27 14.57 -13.06 -0.09
N ALA A 28 15.19 -14.20 0.21
CA ALA A 28 16.58 -14.27 0.65
C ALA A 28 17.59 -13.65 -0.33
N LYS A 29 17.23 -13.51 -1.60
CA LYS A 29 18.10 -12.98 -2.64
C LYS A 29 17.81 -11.51 -3.00
N ALA A 30 16.87 -10.87 -2.31
CA ALA A 30 16.55 -9.47 -2.57
C ALA A 30 17.74 -8.57 -2.29
N LYS A 31 18.01 -7.62 -3.20
CA LYS A 31 19.12 -6.65 -3.10
C LYS A 31 18.67 -5.21 -3.24
N LYS A 32 17.57 -4.99 -3.97
CA LYS A 32 17.13 -3.64 -4.33
C LYS A 32 15.63 -3.59 -4.55
N ILE A 33 14.95 -2.65 -3.92
CA ILE A 33 13.57 -2.31 -4.25
C ILE A 33 13.60 -1.29 -5.39
N ILE A 34 12.86 -1.60 -6.45
CA ILE A 34 12.83 -0.83 -7.70
C ILE A 34 11.46 -0.19 -7.98
N GLY A 35 10.42 -0.59 -7.26
CA GLY A 35 9.09 -0.04 -7.45
C GLY A 35 8.20 -0.27 -6.24
N LEU A 36 7.32 0.69 -5.99
CA LEU A 36 6.32 0.64 -4.94
C LEU A 36 4.95 0.90 -5.57
N TRP A 37 3.90 0.31 -5.04
CA TRP A 37 2.54 0.62 -5.45
C TRP A 37 1.61 0.40 -4.27
N ALA A 38 0.51 1.14 -4.23
CA ALA A 38 -0.51 0.93 -3.22
C ALA A 38 -1.84 1.49 -3.69
N TYR A 39 -2.92 0.83 -3.28
CA TYR A 39 -4.27 1.31 -3.57
C TYR A 39 -5.28 0.93 -2.49
N ALA A 40 -6.28 1.79 -2.35
CA ALA A 40 -7.45 1.50 -1.56
C ALA A 40 -8.36 0.48 -2.28
N ILE A 41 -8.99 -0.41 -1.52
CA ILE A 41 -9.93 -1.41 -2.01
C ILE A 41 -11.30 -1.07 -1.45
N GLY A 42 -12.21 -0.67 -2.33
CA GLY A 42 -13.60 -0.42 -2.01
C GLY A 42 -14.32 -1.70 -1.60
N GLY A 43 -15.14 -1.62 -0.55
CA GLY A 43 -16.06 -2.69 -0.13
C GLY A 43 -17.50 -2.38 -0.51
N GLY A 44 -18.41 -3.34 -0.36
CA GLY A 44 -19.84 -3.19 -0.69
C GLY A 44 -20.61 -2.14 0.13
N ALA A 45 -19.96 -1.52 1.10
CA ALA A 45 -20.48 -0.39 1.86
C ALA A 45 -20.29 0.96 1.14
N LEU A 46 -19.44 1.03 0.12
CA LEU A 46 -19.36 2.21 -0.73
C LEU A 46 -20.61 2.26 -1.61
N THR A 47 -21.53 3.16 -1.27
CA THR A 47 -22.91 3.18 -1.83
C THR A 47 -23.30 4.52 -2.43
N THR A 48 -22.60 5.59 -2.05
CA THR A 48 -22.75 6.93 -2.60
C THR A 48 -21.45 7.33 -3.31
N ALA A 49 -21.43 8.44 -4.06
CA ALA A 49 -20.25 8.91 -4.75
C ALA A 49 -19.10 9.15 -3.75
N GLU A 50 -18.21 8.17 -3.61
CA GLU A 50 -17.18 8.12 -2.58
C GLU A 50 -15.82 7.91 -3.24
N SER A 51 -14.83 8.69 -2.80
CA SER A 51 -13.44 8.61 -3.24
C SER A 51 -12.55 8.40 -2.03
N VAL A 52 -12.06 7.18 -1.86
CA VAL A 52 -11.23 6.78 -0.72
C VAL A 52 -9.77 6.83 -1.13
N THR A 53 -8.96 7.57 -0.38
CA THR A 53 -7.51 7.74 -0.58
C THR A 53 -6.82 7.95 0.76
N GLY A 54 -5.49 8.08 0.75
CA GLY A 54 -4.70 8.34 1.93
C GLY A 54 -3.21 8.36 1.67
N ILE A 55 -2.44 8.12 2.73
CA ILE A 55 -0.98 8.06 2.71
C ILE A 55 -0.51 6.67 3.13
N VAL A 56 0.51 6.17 2.44
CA VAL A 56 1.29 4.99 2.84
C VAL A 56 2.61 5.44 3.45
N ARG A 57 2.99 4.79 4.54
CA ARG A 57 4.35 4.85 5.10
C ARG A 57 4.95 3.46 5.10
N LEU A 58 6.19 3.35 4.63
CA LEU A 58 6.99 2.15 4.77
C LEU A 58 8.01 2.34 5.88
N ASP A 59 8.29 1.26 6.57
CA ASP A 59 9.36 1.19 7.57
C ASP A 59 10.06 -0.15 7.47
N SER A 60 11.33 -0.21 7.87
CA SER A 60 12.04 -1.47 7.97
C SER A 60 12.97 -1.46 9.17
N PRO A 61 12.94 -2.50 10.01
CA PRO A 61 13.94 -2.67 11.06
C PRO A 61 15.28 -3.17 10.52
N ASP A 62 15.30 -3.73 9.30
CA ASP A 62 16.46 -4.46 8.76
C ASP A 62 17.33 -3.59 7.83
N PHE A 63 16.76 -2.54 7.23
CA PHE A 63 17.48 -1.63 6.36
C PHE A 63 16.85 -0.24 6.33
N SER A 64 17.61 0.76 5.89
CA SER A 64 17.07 2.12 5.79
C SER A 64 16.10 2.24 4.61
N ILE A 65 14.84 2.46 4.94
CA ILE A 65 13.79 2.88 4.01
C ILE A 65 13.38 4.35 4.28
N ALA A 66 14.02 4.98 5.27
CA ALA A 66 13.45 6.10 5.98
C ALA A 66 13.77 7.48 5.36
N PRO A 67 12.81 8.42 5.38
CA PRO A 67 11.36 8.21 5.54
C PRO A 67 10.67 8.10 4.17
N MET A 68 10.26 6.88 3.78
CA MET A 68 9.47 6.69 2.55
C MET A 68 7.97 6.80 2.86
N ARG A 69 7.36 7.87 2.35
CA ARG A 69 5.91 8.10 2.34
C ARG A 69 5.46 8.37 0.91
N PHE A 70 4.33 7.79 0.53
CA PHE A 70 3.77 8.02 -0.81
C PHE A 70 2.23 7.94 -0.82
N PRO A 71 1.56 8.51 -1.81
CA PRO A 71 0.10 8.48 -1.91
C PRO A 71 -0.44 7.05 -2.05
N LEU A 72 -1.54 6.77 -1.36
CA LEU A 72 -2.37 5.60 -1.61
C LEU A 72 -3.27 5.90 -2.82
N ASP A 73 -3.21 5.12 -3.88
CA ASP A 73 -4.06 5.38 -5.04
C ASP A 73 -5.54 5.23 -4.68
N CYS A 74 -6.32 6.17 -5.20
CA CYS A 74 -7.73 6.31 -4.87
C CYS A 74 -8.57 5.21 -5.51
N VAL A 75 -9.54 4.71 -4.75
CA VAL A 75 -10.69 3.99 -5.30
C VAL A 75 -11.89 4.94 -5.26
N SER A 76 -12.48 5.18 -6.44
CA SER A 76 -13.67 6.00 -6.57
C SER A 76 -14.84 5.13 -7.03
N VAL A 77 -15.95 5.19 -6.29
CA VAL A 77 -17.22 4.57 -6.66
C VAL A 77 -18.17 5.68 -7.03
N LEU A 78 -18.56 5.72 -8.30
CA LEU A 78 -19.67 6.55 -8.75
C LEU A 78 -20.91 5.65 -8.83
N ALA A 79 -22.01 6.08 -8.19
CA ALA A 79 -23.27 5.37 -8.27
C ALA A 79 -23.60 5.13 -9.76
N THR A 80 -23.83 3.86 -10.11
CA THR A 80 -24.21 3.35 -11.45
C THR A 80 -23.15 3.30 -12.57
N THR A 81 -21.91 3.79 -12.40
CA THR A 81 -20.94 3.87 -13.52
C THR A 81 -19.62 3.10 -13.36
N GLY A 82 -19.47 2.32 -12.28
CA GLY A 82 -18.32 1.44 -12.07
C GLY A 82 -17.21 2.05 -11.20
N VAL A 83 -16.19 1.24 -10.92
CA VAL A 83 -15.07 1.59 -10.04
C VAL A 83 -13.91 2.12 -10.88
N GLY A 84 -13.51 3.37 -10.65
CA GLY A 84 -12.30 3.93 -11.24
C GLY A 84 -11.06 3.44 -10.49
N PHE A 85 -10.19 2.69 -11.15
CA PHE A 85 -8.93 2.20 -10.59
C PHE A 85 -7.78 2.46 -11.55
N ALA A 86 -6.81 3.27 -11.11
CA ALA A 86 -5.63 3.64 -11.89
C ALA A 86 -4.36 3.46 -11.02
N PRO A 87 -3.93 2.20 -10.78
CA PRO A 87 -2.76 1.95 -9.95
C PRO A 87 -1.50 2.52 -10.61
N ARG A 88 -0.67 3.17 -9.81
CA ARG A 88 0.62 3.70 -10.21
C ARG A 88 1.71 2.93 -9.50
N ILE A 89 2.74 2.60 -10.28
CA ILE A 89 4.00 2.10 -9.74
C ILE A 89 4.92 3.31 -9.60
N LEU A 90 5.28 3.65 -8.37
CA LEU A 90 6.30 4.64 -8.05
C LEU A 90 7.68 3.98 -8.25
N PRO A 91 8.48 4.41 -9.24
CA PRO A 91 9.84 3.90 -9.39
C PRO A 91 10.70 4.43 -8.23
N VAL A 92 11.50 3.54 -7.64
CA VAL A 92 12.41 3.89 -6.54
C VAL A 92 13.75 3.18 -6.71
N ASP A 93 14.75 3.64 -5.98
CA ASP A 93 16.07 3.01 -5.91
C ASP A 93 16.47 2.89 -4.45
N ILE A 94 16.05 1.80 -3.81
CA ILE A 94 16.27 1.58 -2.37
C ILE A 94 17.07 0.28 -2.19
N PRO A 95 18.26 0.33 -1.58
CA PRO A 95 18.98 -0.87 -1.18
C PRO A 95 18.13 -1.72 -0.24
N ALA A 96 18.09 -3.02 -0.47
CA ALA A 96 17.33 -3.96 0.33
C ALA A 96 18.22 -5.12 0.79
N VAL A 97 17.82 -5.73 1.90
CA VAL A 97 18.51 -6.88 2.47
C VAL A 97 17.65 -8.13 2.27
N GLY A 98 18.26 -9.23 1.86
CA GLY A 98 17.57 -10.52 1.71
C GLY A 98 16.91 -10.95 3.02
N ASN A 99 15.68 -11.48 2.93
CA ASN A 99 14.80 -11.75 4.08
C ASN A 99 14.41 -10.52 4.92
N GLY A 100 14.74 -9.31 4.45
CA GLY A 100 14.37 -8.07 5.12
C GLY A 100 12.85 -7.89 5.19
N LYS A 101 12.40 -7.29 6.29
CA LYS A 101 11.01 -7.01 6.59
C LYS A 101 10.69 -5.56 6.27
N VAL A 102 9.57 -5.33 5.59
CA VAL A 102 9.04 -3.99 5.35
C VAL A 102 7.65 -3.90 5.94
N ASP A 103 7.52 -3.13 7.00
CA ASP A 103 6.26 -2.83 7.64
C ASP A 103 5.51 -1.76 6.83
N CYS A 104 4.25 -2.05 6.52
CA CYS A 104 3.40 -1.20 5.70
C CYS A 104 2.31 -0.58 6.56
N PHE A 105 2.27 0.75 6.57
CA PHE A 105 1.31 1.53 7.33
C PHE A 105 0.47 2.40 6.41
N VAL A 106 -0.80 2.57 6.74
CA VAL A 106 -1.76 3.38 5.97
C VAL A 106 -2.52 4.32 6.90
N THR A 107 -2.68 5.55 6.45
CA THR A 107 -3.59 6.54 7.04
C THR A 107 -4.58 6.96 5.97
N LEU A 108 -5.88 6.83 6.23
CA LEU A 108 -6.93 7.29 5.30
C LEU A 108 -7.26 8.77 5.54
N ASP A 109 -7.57 9.47 4.45
CA ASP A 109 -7.97 10.89 4.49
C ASP A 109 -9.43 11.09 4.95
N MET A 110 -10.25 10.04 4.90
CA MET A 110 -11.65 10.10 5.32
C MET A 110 -12.11 8.81 6.02
N ALA A 111 -13.18 8.93 6.81
CA ALA A 111 -13.86 7.77 7.38
C ALA A 111 -14.68 7.12 6.31
N ALA A 112 -14.67 5.80 6.27
CA ALA A 112 -15.75 5.05 5.68
C ALA A 112 -16.37 4.17 6.76
N SER A 113 -17.70 4.16 6.75
CA SER A 113 -18.54 3.29 7.59
C SER A 113 -18.44 1.80 7.19
N GLY A 114 -17.74 1.51 6.09
CA GLY A 114 -17.51 0.19 5.54
C GLY A 114 -16.19 -0.49 5.88
N ALA A 115 -16.15 -1.81 5.70
CA ALA A 115 -14.91 -2.59 5.73
C ALA A 115 -14.05 -2.30 4.49
N LEU A 116 -13.32 -1.18 4.52
CA LEU A 116 -12.28 -0.86 3.54
C LEU A 116 -11.00 -1.64 3.81
N LYS A 117 -10.32 -2.02 2.74
CA LYS A 117 -8.97 -2.58 2.80
C LYS A 117 -8.01 -1.70 2.02
N SER A 118 -6.74 -1.80 2.32
CA SER A 118 -5.67 -1.25 1.49
C SER A 118 -4.68 -2.34 1.15
N ARG A 119 -4.11 -2.26 -0.05
CA ARG A 119 -3.02 -3.13 -0.49
C ARG A 119 -1.80 -2.28 -0.78
N VAL A 120 -0.65 -2.76 -0.31
CA VAL A 120 0.66 -2.16 -0.57
C VAL A 120 1.55 -3.25 -1.10
N GLY A 121 2.29 -2.95 -2.18
CA GLY A 121 3.20 -3.89 -2.80
C GLY A 121 4.54 -3.30 -3.18
N ILE A 122 5.51 -4.19 -3.30
CA ILE A 122 6.91 -3.91 -3.52
C ILE A 122 7.39 -4.73 -4.71
N ILE A 123 8.09 -4.08 -5.61
CA ILE A 123 8.82 -4.67 -6.73
C ILE A 123 10.29 -4.60 -6.39
N TYR A 124 10.97 -5.73 -6.40
CA TYR A 124 12.39 -5.80 -6.06
C TYR A 124 13.15 -6.73 -6.99
N GLU A 125 14.46 -6.52 -7.03
CA GLU A 125 15.40 -7.35 -7.77
C GLU A 125 16.31 -8.13 -6.84
N GLY A 126 16.63 -9.35 -7.28
CA GLY A 126 17.55 -10.28 -6.66
C GLY A 126 18.19 -11.19 -7.70
N ASP A 127 19.28 -11.84 -7.30
CA ASP A 127 20.07 -12.76 -8.14
C ASP A 127 19.36 -14.08 -8.45
#